data_AF-A0A3P7LJS1-F1
#
_entry.id   AF-A0A3P7LJS1-F1
#
_cell.length_a   1.000
_cell.length_b   1.000
_cell.length_c   1.000
_cell.angle_alpha   90.00
_cell.angle_beta   90.00
_cell.angle_gamma   90.00
#
_symmetry.space_group_name_H-M   'P 1'
#
loop_
_entity.id
_entity.type
_entity.pdbx_description
1 polymer ?
#
loop_
_entity_poly.entity_id
_entity_poly.type
_entity_poly.pdbx_seq_one_letter_code
_entity_poly.pdbx_strand_id
1 'polypeptide(L)'
;MERYAPLMNEAIAYAKEQSAGKSQEQILELAMDRLFVVFGKEILKVIPGRVSTEVDARLSFDVEASIAKSLSLIEQYAKLGIDKERVLIKLASTWEGIQAAK
;
A
#
# COMPACT_ATOMS: atom_id res chain seq x y z
N MET A 1 -11.68 -14.52 11.22
CA MET A 1 -10.78 -14.21 10.09
C MET A 1 -11.37 -14.54 8.73
N GLU A 2 -12.39 -15.40 8.62
CA GLU A 2 -12.91 -15.87 7.32
C GLU A 2 -13.48 -14.77 6.40
N ARG A 3 -14.13 -13.74 6.96
CA ARG A 3 -14.84 -12.72 6.17
C ARG A 3 -13.97 -12.01 5.12
N TYR A 4 -12.70 -11.76 5.42
CA TYR A 4 -11.77 -11.06 4.52
C TYR A 4 -10.66 -11.96 3.98
N ALA A 5 -10.74 -13.28 4.22
CA ALA A 5 -9.80 -14.24 3.67
C ALA A 5 -9.63 -14.16 2.14
N PRO A 6 -10.68 -13.85 1.35
CA PRO A 6 -10.51 -13.65 -0.10
C PRO A 6 -9.54 -12.51 -0.45
N LEU A 7 -9.53 -11.41 0.32
CA LEU A 7 -8.63 -10.28 0.08
C LEU A 7 -7.18 -10.65 0.40
N MET A 8 -6.99 -11.43 1.46
CA MET A 8 -5.68 -12.00 1.80
C MET A 8 -5.17 -12.94 0.70
N ASN A 9 -6.03 -13.83 0.20
CA ASN A 9 -5.68 -14.76 -0.85
C ASN A 9 -5.32 -14.04 -2.16
N GLU A 10 -6.04 -12.97 -2.51
CA GLU A 10 -5.69 -12.12 -3.66
C GLU A 10 -4.29 -11.51 -3.49
N ALA A 11 -4.00 -10.95 -2.32
CA ALA A 11 -2.71 -10.33 -2.05
C ALA A 11 -1.55 -11.33 -2.13
N ILE A 12 -1.73 -12.54 -1.57
CA ILE A 12 -0.75 -13.63 -1.65
C ILE A 12 -0.57 -14.10 -3.10
N ALA A 13 -1.65 -14.24 -3.87
CA ALA A 13 -1.59 -14.66 -5.27
C ALA A 13 -0.81 -13.64 -6.11
N TYR A 14 -1.12 -12.35 -5.98
CA TYR A 14 -0.40 -11.27 -6.65
C TYR A 14 1.10 -11.27 -6.32
N ALA A 15 1.46 -11.43 -5.05
CA ALA A 15 2.86 -11.47 -4.64
C ALA A 15 3.60 -12.68 -5.22
N LYS A 16 2.94 -13.84 -5.31
CA LYS A 16 3.50 -15.04 -5.95
C LYS A 16 3.71 -14.85 -7.45
N GLU A 17 2.78 -14.19 -8.15
CA GLU A 17 2.93 -13.86 -9.57
C GLU A 17 4.11 -12.90 -9.81
N GLN A 18 4.34 -11.97 -8.88
CA GLN A 18 5.43 -10.99 -8.95
C GLN A 18 6.74 -11.47 -8.30
N SER A 19 6.85 -12.76 -7.95
CA SER A 19 7.97 -13.31 -7.15
C SER A 19 9.28 -13.48 -7.91
N ALA A 20 9.27 -13.43 -9.24
CA ALA A 20 10.46 -13.68 -10.06
C ALA A 20 11.63 -12.75 -9.65
N GLY A 21 12.75 -13.36 -9.29
CA GLY A 21 13.98 -12.67 -8.90
C GLY A 21 13.96 -11.99 -7.53
N LYS A 22 12.96 -12.27 -6.68
CA LYS A 22 12.80 -11.62 -5.36
C LYS A 22 13.09 -12.56 -4.19
N SER A 23 13.60 -12.00 -3.10
CA SER A 23 13.75 -12.72 -1.82
C SER A 23 12.40 -12.99 -1.17
N GLN A 24 12.37 -13.87 -0.17
CA GLN A 24 11.16 -14.16 0.60
C GLN A 24 10.62 -12.91 1.31
N GLU A 25 11.51 -12.06 1.82
CA GLU A 25 11.16 -10.79 2.46
C GLU A 25 10.50 -9.83 1.46
N GLN A 26 11.06 -9.72 0.25
CA GLN A 26 10.50 -8.87 -0.81
C GLN A 26 9.12 -9.38 -1.27
N ILE A 27 8.92 -10.69 -1.34
CA ILE A 27 7.61 -11.28 -1.67
C ILE A 27 6.60 -11.00 -0.55
N LEU A 28 7.02 -11.11 0.70
CA LEU A 28 6.16 -10.79 1.85
C LEU A 28 5.77 -9.30 1.85
N GLU A 29 6.72 -8.41 1.57
CA GLU A 29 6.47 -6.97 1.46
C GLU A 29 5.48 -6.64 0.33
N LEU A 30 5.62 -7.28 -0.83
CA LEU A 30 4.66 -7.15 -1.93
C LEU A 30 3.25 -7.62 -1.55
N ALA A 31 3.15 -8.74 -0.81
CA ALA A 31 1.86 -9.24 -0.34
C ALA A 31 1.22 -8.26 0.65
N MET A 32 2.02 -7.69 1.56
CA MET A 32 1.54 -6.71 2.54
C MET A 32 1.06 -5.42 1.86
N ASP A 33 1.86 -4.83 0.96
CA ASP A 33 1.46 -3.63 0.22
C ASP A 33 0.15 -3.89 -0.56
N ARG A 34 0.09 -5.03 -1.28
CA ARG A 34 -1.09 -5.40 -2.06
C ARG A 34 -2.32 -5.56 -1.19
N LEU A 35 -2.18 -6.17 -0.01
CA LEU A 35 -3.28 -6.34 0.93
C LEU A 35 -3.87 -4.99 1.35
N PHE A 36 -3.02 -4.01 1.66
CA PHE A 36 -3.46 -2.67 2.07
C PHE A 36 -4.25 -1.99 0.94
N VAL A 37 -3.75 -2.11 -0.29
CA VAL A 37 -4.39 -1.55 -1.49
C VAL A 37 -5.74 -2.24 -1.80
N VAL A 38 -5.81 -3.57 -1.69
CA VAL A 38 -7.05 -4.33 -1.90
C VAL A 38 -8.11 -3.95 -0.86
N PHE A 39 -7.74 -3.80 0.41
CA PHE A 39 -8.66 -3.28 1.42
C PHE A 39 -9.13 -1.87 1.11
N GLY A 40 -8.21 -0.98 0.71
CA GLY A 40 -8.58 0.38 0.35
C GLY A 40 -9.54 0.45 -0.84
N LYS A 41 -9.34 -0.41 -1.85
CA LYS A 41 -10.29 -0.58 -2.97
C LYS A 41 -11.68 -0.97 -2.47
N GLU A 42 -11.79 -1.95 -1.57
CA GLU A 42 -13.09 -2.36 -1.03
C GLU A 42 -13.77 -1.25 -0.20
N ILE A 43 -12.99 -0.46 0.55
CA ILE A 43 -13.50 0.72 1.27
C ILE A 43 -14.03 1.76 0.28
N LEU A 44 -13.30 2.05 -0.79
CA LEU A 44 -13.68 3.06 -1.79
C LEU A 44 -14.96 2.72 -2.58
N LYS A 45 -15.37 1.44 -2.59
CA LYS A 45 -16.67 1.03 -3.16
C LYS A 45 -17.86 1.48 -2.33
N VAL A 46 -17.69 1.65 -1.02
CA VAL A 46 -18.80 1.94 -0.09
C VAL A 46 -18.84 3.39 0.38
N ILE A 47 -17.80 4.18 0.11
CA ILE A 47 -17.74 5.60 0.47
C ILE A 47 -17.62 6.50 -0.76
N PRO A 48 -18.19 7.72 -0.72
CA PRO A 48 -17.99 8.71 -1.78
C PRO A 48 -16.63 9.44 -1.67
N GLY A 49 -16.00 9.37 -0.50
CA GLY A 49 -14.78 10.10 -0.18
C GLY A 49 -13.49 9.35 -0.51
N ARG A 50 -12.48 9.59 0.32
CA ARG A 50 -11.11 9.08 0.14
C ARG A 50 -10.78 8.04 1.20
N VAL A 51 -9.82 7.17 0.92
CA VAL A 51 -9.26 6.22 1.88
C VAL A 51 -7.83 6.60 2.22
N SER A 52 -7.46 6.50 3.50
CA SER A 52 -6.07 6.65 3.91
C SER A 52 -5.36 5.31 3.90
N THR A 53 -4.15 5.23 3.33
CA THR A 53 -3.29 4.04 3.36
C THR A 53 -1.95 4.42 3.95
N GLU A 54 -1.54 3.69 4.97
CA GLU A 54 -0.36 4.00 5.75
C GLU A 54 0.90 3.38 5.15
N VAL A 55 1.97 4.20 5.09
CA VAL A 55 3.32 3.74 4.76
C VAL A 55 3.89 2.96 5.94
N ASP A 56 4.74 1.98 5.66
CA ASP A 56 5.40 1.19 6.68
C ASP A 56 6.13 2.10 7.70
N ALA A 57 5.72 2.01 8.96
CA ALA A 57 6.26 2.83 10.04
C ALA A 57 7.77 2.64 10.25
N ARG A 58 8.36 1.52 9.80
CA ARG A 58 9.81 1.31 9.84
C ARG A 58 10.58 2.31 8.97
N LEU A 59 9.91 2.92 8.00
CA LEU A 59 10.49 3.94 7.11
C LEU A 59 10.33 5.37 7.65
N SER A 60 9.76 5.56 8.84
CA SER A 60 9.41 6.89 9.37
C SER A 60 10.60 7.86 9.52
N PHE A 61 11.83 7.38 9.48
CA PHE A 61 13.05 8.19 9.59
C PHE A 61 13.88 8.15 8.29
N ASP A 62 13.29 7.71 7.18
CA ASP A 62 13.90 7.68 5.86
C ASP A 62 12.98 8.38 4.85
N VAL A 63 13.38 9.58 4.42
CA VAL A 63 12.61 10.43 3.51
C VAL A 63 12.43 9.75 2.15
N GLU A 64 13.52 9.27 1.56
CA GLU A 64 13.51 8.69 0.22
C GLU A 64 12.74 7.37 0.19
N ALA A 65 12.94 6.52 1.21
CA ALA A 65 12.18 5.28 1.31
C ALA A 65 10.69 5.52 1.56
N SER A 66 10.34 6.54 2.35
CA SER A 66 8.94 6.96 2.55
C SER A 66 8.29 7.44 1.25
N ILE A 67 8.98 8.27 0.46
CA ILE A 67 8.51 8.73 -0.85
C ILE A 67 8.36 7.55 -1.81
N ALA A 68 9.37 6.69 -1.93
CA ALA A 68 9.35 5.53 -2.81
C ALA A 68 8.20 4.58 -2.48
N LYS A 69 7.98 4.28 -1.19
CA LYS A 69 6.86 3.45 -0.73
C LYS A 69 5.51 4.11 -1.02
N SER A 70 5.39 5.42 -0.80
CA SER A 70 4.17 6.19 -1.11
C SER A 70 3.79 6.09 -2.58
N LEU A 71 4.76 6.27 -3.48
CA LEU A 71 4.57 6.18 -4.92
C LEU A 71 4.21 4.75 -5.37
N SER A 72 4.86 3.73 -4.79
CA SER A 72 4.53 2.32 -5.04
C SER A 72 3.08 2.00 -4.67
N LEU A 73 2.59 2.49 -3.51
CA LEU A 73 1.20 2.30 -3.11
C LEU A 73 0.22 2.96 -4.09
N ILE A 74 0.50 4.18 -4.54
CA ILE A 74 -0.31 4.87 -5.57
C ILE A 74 -0.31 4.11 -6.90
N GLU A 75 0.83 3.58 -7.34
CA GLU A 75 0.92 2.77 -8.56
C GLU A 75 0.07 1.49 -8.45
N GLN A 76 0.07 0.85 -7.27
CA GLN A 76 -0.76 -0.33 -7.03
C GLN A 76 -2.26 -0.01 -7.04
N TYR A 77 -2.67 1.14 -6.52
CA TYR A 77 -4.05 1.64 -6.67
C TYR A 77 -4.40 1.87 -8.15
N ALA A 78 -3.50 2.49 -8.92
CA ALA A 78 -3.70 2.73 -10.34
C ALA A 78 -3.86 1.41 -11.12
N LYS A 79 -3.09 0.37 -10.80
CA LYS A 79 -3.25 -0.99 -11.37
C LYS A 79 -4.62 -1.62 -11.09
N LEU A 80 -5.33 -1.13 -10.08
CA LEU A 80 -6.70 -1.52 -9.74
C LEU A 80 -7.77 -0.55 -10.26
N GLY A 81 -7.39 0.43 -11.07
CA GLY A 81 -8.30 1.43 -11.65
C GLY A 81 -8.78 2.48 -10.64
N ILE A 82 -8.06 2.67 -9.54
CA ILE A 82 -8.38 3.69 -8.53
C ILE A 82 -7.50 4.92 -8.77
N ASP A 83 -8.15 6.07 -8.93
CA ASP A 83 -7.44 7.33 -9.11
C ASP A 83 -6.80 7.82 -7.81
N LYS A 84 -5.65 8.49 -7.92
CA LYS A 84 -4.85 8.93 -6.75
C LYS A 84 -5.59 9.95 -5.90
N GLU A 85 -6.53 10.70 -6.46
CA GLU A 85 -7.35 11.69 -5.75
C GLU A 85 -8.32 11.03 -4.76
N ARG A 86 -8.59 9.72 -4.91
CA ARG A 86 -9.35 8.90 -3.95
C ARG A 86 -8.49 8.36 -2.80
N VAL A 87 -7.17 8.60 -2.82
CA VAL A 87 -6.22 8.02 -1.86
C VAL A 87 -5.49 9.12 -1.09
N LEU A 88 -5.35 8.93 0.22
CA LEU A 88 -4.48 9.73 1.08
C LEU A 88 -3.36 8.84 1.60
N ILE A 89 -2.10 9.19 1.33
CA ILE A 89 -0.97 8.50 1.93
C ILE A 89 -0.78 8.99 3.36
N LYS A 90 -0.77 8.06 4.33
CA LYS A 90 -0.55 8.36 5.74
C LYS A 90 0.91 8.09 6.10
N LEU A 91 1.60 9.12 6.55
CA LEU A 91 2.98 9.09 7.03
C LEU A 91 3.00 9.40 8.53
N ALA A 92 3.99 8.88 9.25
CA ALA A 92 4.26 9.32 10.61
C ALA A 92 4.70 10.80 10.61
N SER A 93 4.26 11.59 11.59
CA SER A 93 4.61 13.01 11.69
C SER A 93 5.98 13.25 12.35
N THR A 94 6.98 12.49 11.93
CA THR A 94 8.40 12.76 12.20
C THR A 94 8.87 13.92 11.31
N TRP A 95 10.08 14.43 11.53
CA TRP A 95 10.65 15.45 10.64
C TRP A 95 10.77 14.90 9.22
N GLU A 96 11.32 13.69 9.06
CA GLU A 96 11.49 13.01 7.78
C GLU A 96 10.15 12.72 7.11
N GLY A 97 9.14 12.30 7.87
CA GLY A 97 7.79 12.08 7.36
C GLY A 97 7.12 13.36 6.86
N ILE A 98 7.31 14.49 7.56
CA ILE A 98 6.84 15.80 7.10
C ILE A 98 7.59 16.24 5.83
N GLN A 99 8.90 16.00 5.77
CA GLN A 99 9.71 16.30 4.59
C GLN A 99 9.33 15.44 3.38
N ALA A 100 8.99 14.17 3.60
CA ALA A 100 8.48 13.28 2.55
C ALA A 100 7.09 13.67 2.04
N ALA A 101 6.28 14.33 2.87
CA ALA A 101 4.93 14.77 2.52
C ALA A 101 4.89 16.14 1.79
N LYS A 102 5.99 16.89 1.83
CA LYS A 102 6.10 18.26 1.31
C LYS A 102 6.19 18.31 -0.21
#